data_AF-A0A6C2E0D9-F1
#
_entry.id   AF-A0A6C2E0D9-F1
#
_cell.length_a   1.000
_cell.length_b   1.000
_cell.length_c   1.000
_cell.angle_alpha   90.00
_cell.angle_beta   90.00
_cell.angle_gamma   90.00
#
_symmetry.space_group_name_H-M   'P 1'
#
loop_
_entity.id
_entity.type
_entity.pdbx_description
1 polymer ?
#
loop_
_entity_poly.entity_id
_entity_poly.type
_entity_poly.pdbx_seq_one_letter_code
_entity_poly.pdbx_strand_id
1 'polypeptide(L)'
;MNILIGVGIAIAGLGGFVLFLWLLFEWQYKTRQGNLLEFDSGVWQFLTYEPEHYRLELLLTATNHTRNLDVFLVEVNPILSLLSSDNLDEIHSKVQLRSRHPNTGSRNDNYWESYIVNPNQSTGVEIQIDLSGKNLEELKTAWVRVGYTIYGPAGREEKIKHCIIPLQFPDANQRERWRPTPDADVLPIRTHILSAGDNPVEVMQRYVMSHAQAGDIVTIAETPIAIMQGNFYHPSDIKPQWLAKRLCYYFKSTSSLATACGLQSLINESGAWRVAFAFVVGSLAKAIFRVPGVFYMLAGEQARLIDDVTGTLPPYDQFIVLGPKNPQAVVDEIKAGTGLEAAIVDVNDLRRVKVLASTSGVSENLLNQALLMNPAGNAAEQTPIVLIRPNTPT
;
A
#
# COMPACT_ATOMS: atom_id res chain seq x y z
N MET A 1 -0.20 57.55 37.28
CA MET A 1 -0.64 56.14 37.39
C MET A 1 -1.40 55.68 36.13
N ASN A 2 -2.43 56.41 35.68
CA ASN A 2 -3.25 56.01 34.50
C ASN A 2 -2.52 55.96 33.15
N ILE A 3 -1.51 56.82 32.93
CA ILE A 3 -0.73 56.84 31.67
C ILE A 3 0.16 55.61 31.55
N LEU A 4 0.81 55.18 32.65
CA LEU A 4 1.64 53.98 32.69
C LEU A 4 0.82 52.70 32.45
N ILE A 5 -0.41 52.65 32.97
CA ILE A 5 -1.33 51.52 32.74
C ILE A 5 -1.80 51.50 31.27
N GLY A 6 -2.14 52.66 30.70
CA GLY A 6 -2.52 52.77 29.28
C GLY A 6 -1.40 52.39 28.30
N VAL A 7 -0.16 52.79 28.61
CA VAL A 7 1.04 52.40 27.84
C VAL A 7 1.31 50.89 27.98
N GLY A 8 1.14 50.32 29.17
CA GLY A 8 1.29 48.87 29.38
C GLY A 8 0.28 48.04 28.60
N ILE A 9 -0.99 48.46 28.56
CA ILE A 9 -2.05 47.79 27.77
C ILE A 9 -1.77 47.92 26.27
N ALA A 10 -1.32 49.08 25.79
CA ALA A 10 -0.96 49.29 24.40
C ALA A 10 0.24 48.41 23.96
N ILE A 11 1.27 48.28 24.81
CA ILE A 11 2.42 47.40 24.55
C ILE A 11 2.01 45.93 24.55
N ALA A 12 1.17 45.50 25.50
CA ALA A 12 0.65 44.13 25.53
C ALA A 12 -0.22 43.81 24.30
N GLY A 13 -1.06 44.76 23.88
CA GLY A 13 -1.86 44.65 22.65
C GLY A 13 -1.00 44.55 21.39
N LEU A 14 0.05 45.37 21.29
CA LEU A 14 1.00 45.32 20.18
C LEU A 14 1.77 43.99 20.17
N GLY A 15 2.23 43.52 21.33
CA GLY A 15 2.91 42.23 21.47
C GLY A 15 2.01 41.05 21.08
N GLY A 16 0.75 41.04 21.52
CA GLY A 16 -0.24 40.03 21.13
C GLY A 16 -0.53 40.03 19.63
N PHE A 17 -0.63 41.22 19.02
CA PHE A 17 -0.85 41.35 17.58
C PHE A 17 0.36 40.87 16.76
N VAL A 18 1.59 41.20 17.17
CA VAL A 18 2.81 40.69 16.53
C VAL A 18 2.91 39.17 16.65
N LEU A 19 2.61 38.61 17.83
CA LEU A 19 2.58 37.16 18.02
C LEU A 19 1.52 36.49 17.12
N PHE A 20 0.32 37.07 17.02
CA PHE A 20 -0.73 36.57 16.16
C PHE A 20 -0.34 36.62 14.67
N LEU A 21 0.23 37.74 14.20
CA LEU A 21 0.75 37.85 12.84
C LEU A 21 1.88 36.85 12.57
N TRP A 22 2.78 36.65 13.53
CA TRP A 22 3.83 35.64 13.43
C TRP A 22 3.25 34.22 13.36
N LEU A 23 2.26 33.90 14.20
CA LEU A 23 1.56 32.61 14.15
C LEU A 23 0.81 32.41 12.84
N LEU A 24 0.19 33.45 12.28
CA LEU A 24 -0.44 33.41 10.95
C LEU A 24 0.59 33.20 9.85
N PHE A 25 1.75 33.87 9.91
CA PHE A 25 2.83 33.70 8.96
C PHE A 25 3.42 32.29 9.02
N GLU A 26 3.68 31.78 10.23
CA GLU A 26 4.14 30.41 10.46
C GLU A 26 3.10 29.38 10.00
N TRP A 27 1.82 29.63 10.27
CA TRP A 27 0.74 28.77 9.81
C TRP A 27 0.69 28.76 8.28
N GLN A 28 0.70 29.93 7.64
CA GLN A 28 0.75 30.06 6.18
C GLN A 28 1.98 29.34 5.61
N TYR A 29 3.16 29.51 6.20
CA TYR A 29 4.39 28.86 5.79
C TYR A 29 4.30 27.33 5.91
N LYS A 30 3.81 26.81 7.03
CA LYS A 30 3.59 25.37 7.25
C LYS A 30 2.52 24.77 6.33
N THR A 31 1.60 25.60 5.82
CA THR A 31 0.59 25.18 4.84
C THR A 31 1.06 25.27 3.39
N ARG A 32 2.26 25.79 3.11
CA ARG A 32 2.80 25.79 1.74
C ARG A 32 3.02 24.35 1.29
N GLN A 33 2.69 24.08 0.03
CA GLN A 33 3.00 22.79 -0.58
C GLN A 33 4.53 22.63 -0.61
N GLY A 34 5.01 21.50 -0.08
CA GLY A 34 6.41 21.11 -0.20
C GLY A 34 6.72 20.59 -1.60
N ASN A 35 7.68 19.68 -1.72
CA ASN A 35 8.02 19.04 -3.00
C ASN A 35 7.08 17.84 -3.26
N LEU A 36 6.03 18.04 -4.06
CA LEU A 36 5.05 16.99 -4.40
C LEU A 36 5.38 16.32 -5.74
N LEU A 37 6.59 15.75 -5.84
CA LEU A 37 6.95 14.85 -6.93
C LEU A 37 6.81 13.41 -6.45
N GLU A 38 6.06 12.61 -7.20
CA GLU A 38 5.74 11.22 -6.88
C GLU A 38 5.86 10.33 -8.12
N PHE A 39 6.26 9.08 -7.89
CA PHE A 39 6.26 8.03 -8.91
C PHE A 39 4.94 7.26 -8.89
N ASP A 40 4.41 6.97 -10.07
CA ASP A 40 3.33 6.00 -10.26
C ASP A 40 3.73 4.58 -9.79
N SER A 41 2.81 3.61 -9.87
CA SER A 41 3.10 2.20 -9.54
C SER A 41 4.09 1.53 -10.51
N GLY A 42 4.39 2.18 -11.64
CA GLY A 42 5.15 1.63 -12.74
C GLY A 42 4.39 0.59 -13.53
N VAL A 43 4.82 0.39 -14.77
CA VAL A 43 4.40 -0.71 -15.64
C VAL A 43 5.62 -1.54 -15.92
N TRP A 44 5.48 -2.87 -15.83
CA TRP A 44 6.56 -3.79 -16.11
C TRP A 44 6.13 -4.84 -17.12
N GLN A 45 7.11 -5.36 -17.87
CA GLN A 45 6.90 -6.45 -18.81
C GLN A 45 8.16 -7.29 -18.96
N PHE A 46 7.97 -8.57 -19.29
CA PHE A 46 9.05 -9.43 -19.73
C PHE A 46 9.30 -9.20 -21.23
N LEU A 47 10.53 -8.82 -21.57
CA LEU A 47 11.05 -8.87 -22.94
C LEU A 47 11.52 -10.28 -23.30
N THR A 48 12.00 -11.02 -22.30
CA THR A 48 12.42 -12.43 -22.40
C THR A 48 12.06 -13.13 -21.09
N TYR A 49 11.50 -14.34 -21.17
CA TYR A 49 11.15 -15.19 -20.02
C TYR A 49 11.47 -16.65 -20.35
N GLU A 50 12.77 -16.97 -20.34
CA GLU A 50 13.32 -18.29 -20.66
C GLU A 50 13.97 -18.92 -19.42
N PRO A 51 14.10 -20.26 -19.32
CA PRO A 51 14.55 -20.94 -18.10
C PRO A 51 15.88 -20.44 -17.52
N GLU A 52 16.81 -19.98 -18.37
CA GLU A 52 18.13 -19.49 -17.96
C GLU A 52 18.33 -17.99 -18.19
N HIS A 53 17.32 -17.28 -18.73
CA HIS A 53 17.43 -15.85 -19.02
C HIS A 53 16.08 -15.13 -18.90
N TYR A 54 16.00 -14.19 -17.95
CA TYR A 54 14.90 -13.24 -17.84
C TYR A 54 15.38 -11.84 -18.20
N ARG A 55 14.63 -11.16 -19.06
CA ARG A 55 14.84 -9.75 -19.37
C ARG A 55 13.55 -8.99 -19.09
N LEU A 56 13.60 -8.07 -18.15
CA LEU A 56 12.48 -7.26 -17.71
C LEU A 56 12.71 -5.79 -18.04
N GLU A 57 11.64 -5.11 -18.39
CA GLU A 57 11.58 -3.66 -18.49
C GLU A 57 10.58 -3.15 -17.45
N LEU A 58 11.02 -2.20 -16.62
CA LEU A 58 10.19 -1.44 -15.70
C LEU A 58 10.20 0.03 -16.13
N LEU A 59 9.02 0.55 -16.46
CA LEU A 59 8.80 1.95 -16.79
C LEU A 59 8.06 2.64 -15.65
N LEU A 60 8.64 3.73 -15.14
CA LEU A 60 8.08 4.55 -14.08
C LEU A 60 7.86 5.97 -14.58
N THR A 61 6.80 6.62 -14.09
CA THR A 61 6.52 8.03 -14.39
C THR A 61 6.60 8.85 -13.13
N ALA A 62 7.53 9.80 -13.08
CA ALA A 62 7.59 10.83 -12.04
C ALA A 62 6.74 12.03 -12.46
N THR A 63 5.76 12.40 -11.65
CA THR A 63 4.86 13.54 -11.92
C THR A 63 4.99 14.61 -10.84
N ASN A 64 5.10 15.87 -11.25
CA ASN A 64 5.10 17.00 -10.31
C ASN A 64 3.66 17.49 -10.07
N HIS A 65 3.12 17.19 -8.89
CA HIS A 65 1.81 17.65 -8.43
C HIS A 65 1.88 18.98 -7.66
N THR A 66 3.06 19.61 -7.57
CA THR A 66 3.23 20.93 -6.97
C THR A 66 2.63 21.98 -7.91
N ARG A 67 1.69 22.79 -7.42
CA ARG A 67 0.81 23.61 -8.28
C ARG A 67 1.54 24.60 -9.19
N ASN A 68 2.51 25.33 -8.65
CA ASN A 68 3.10 26.51 -9.29
C ASN A 68 4.64 26.55 -9.21
N LEU A 69 5.26 25.44 -8.82
CA LEU A 69 6.69 25.40 -8.53
C LEU A 69 7.32 24.24 -9.28
N ASP A 70 8.39 24.56 -9.99
CA ASP A 70 9.25 23.56 -10.59
C ASP A 70 9.91 22.73 -9.49
N VAL A 71 10.01 21.43 -9.75
CA VAL A 71 10.66 20.48 -8.87
C VAL A 71 11.70 19.72 -9.68
N PHE A 72 12.87 19.53 -9.10
CA PHE A 72 14.00 18.90 -9.76
C PHE A 72 14.09 17.45 -9.29
N LEU A 73 14.12 16.52 -10.23
CA LEU A 73 14.49 15.12 -9.99
C LEU A 73 15.98 14.99 -10.27
N VAL A 74 16.78 15.12 -9.21
CA VAL A 74 18.23 15.36 -9.32
C VAL A 74 19.01 14.06 -9.45
N GLU A 75 18.59 13.03 -8.73
CA GLU A 75 19.24 11.71 -8.69
C GLU A 75 18.18 10.63 -8.72
N VAL A 76 18.44 9.54 -9.45
CA VAL A 76 17.65 8.31 -9.48
C VAL A 76 18.60 7.14 -9.45
N ASN A 77 18.45 6.24 -8.48
CA ASN A 77 19.34 5.12 -8.23
C ASN A 77 18.52 3.85 -7.94
N PRO A 78 18.35 2.96 -8.93
CA PRO A 78 17.67 1.69 -8.73
C PRO A 78 18.57 0.65 -8.06
N ILE A 79 18.05 0.00 -7.02
CA ILE A 79 18.69 -1.13 -6.33
C ILE A 79 17.79 -2.35 -6.45
N LEU A 80 18.29 -3.41 -7.07
CA LEU A 80 17.58 -4.68 -7.20
C LEU A 80 17.85 -5.58 -5.99
N SER A 81 16.82 -6.28 -5.54
CA SER A 81 16.94 -7.40 -4.61
C SER A 81 16.05 -8.54 -5.08
N LEU A 82 16.62 -9.73 -5.19
CA LEU A 82 15.91 -10.93 -5.63
C LEU A 82 15.47 -11.72 -4.41
N LEU A 83 14.24 -12.25 -4.45
CA LEU A 83 13.72 -13.21 -3.49
C LEU A 83 13.48 -14.53 -4.20
N SER A 84 13.90 -15.62 -3.58
CA SER A 84 13.88 -16.97 -4.15
C SER A 84 13.52 -18.00 -3.10
N SER A 85 13.01 -19.17 -3.52
CA SER A 85 12.95 -20.37 -2.65
C SER A 85 14.33 -20.97 -2.41
N ASP A 86 15.27 -20.72 -3.32
CA ASP A 86 16.59 -21.34 -3.36
C ASP A 86 17.71 -20.28 -3.31
N ASN A 87 18.96 -20.73 -3.26
CA ASN A 87 20.15 -19.89 -3.24
C ASN A 87 20.29 -19.07 -4.54
N LEU A 88 20.84 -17.85 -4.42
CA LEU A 88 21.10 -16.91 -5.52
C LEU A 88 22.53 -16.96 -6.07
N ASP A 89 23.42 -17.81 -5.54
CA ASP A 89 24.86 -17.81 -5.86
C ASP A 89 25.18 -17.92 -7.37
N GLU A 90 24.38 -18.64 -8.16
CA GLU A 90 24.56 -18.80 -9.61
C GLU A 90 23.72 -17.83 -10.45
N ILE A 91 23.07 -16.85 -9.82
CA ILE A 91 22.20 -15.89 -10.49
C ILE A 91 22.94 -14.57 -10.65
N HIS A 92 23.24 -14.23 -11.91
CA HIS A 92 23.79 -12.95 -12.28
C HIS A 92 22.68 -11.97 -12.60
N SER A 93 22.80 -10.74 -12.09
CA SER A 93 21.86 -9.66 -12.39
C SER A 93 22.59 -8.43 -12.90
N LYS A 94 21.99 -7.77 -13.89
CA LYS A 94 22.45 -6.49 -14.42
C LYS A 94 21.27 -5.54 -14.50
N VAL A 95 21.41 -4.38 -13.86
CA VAL A 95 20.43 -3.30 -13.90
C VAL A 95 20.95 -2.19 -14.78
N GLN A 96 20.12 -1.70 -15.70
CA GLN A 96 20.42 -0.55 -16.55
C GLN A 96 19.38 0.53 -16.32
N LEU A 97 19.83 1.77 -16.15
CA LEU A 97 18.99 2.94 -15.94
C LEU A 97 19.03 3.83 -17.18
N ARG A 98 17.86 4.27 -17.62
CA ARG A 98 17.70 5.21 -18.73
C ARG A 98 16.68 6.28 -18.38
N SER A 99 16.98 7.53 -18.74
CA SER A 99 16.01 8.60 -18.64
C SER A 99 15.08 8.59 -19.84
N ARG A 100 13.80 8.85 -19.60
CA ARG A 100 12.80 9.06 -20.64
C ARG A 100 12.24 10.48 -20.52
N HIS A 101 13.18 11.44 -20.53
CA HIS A 101 12.85 12.85 -20.51
C HIS A 101 12.12 13.27 -21.81
N PRO A 102 11.06 14.08 -21.70
CA PRO A 102 10.45 14.70 -22.87
C PRO A 102 11.49 15.46 -23.72
N ASN A 103 11.55 15.12 -25.01
CA ASN A 103 12.36 15.80 -26.04
C ASN A 103 13.89 15.76 -25.85
N THR A 104 14.41 14.89 -24.98
CA THR A 104 15.86 14.73 -24.76
C THR A 104 16.26 13.26 -24.95
N GLY A 105 17.41 13.02 -25.58
CA GLY A 105 17.96 11.66 -25.73
C GLY A 105 18.43 11.09 -24.39
N SER A 106 18.32 9.77 -24.22
CA SER A 106 18.87 9.09 -23.04
C SER A 106 20.34 8.78 -23.21
N ARG A 107 21.08 8.87 -22.10
CA ARG A 107 22.42 8.27 -21.99
C ARG A 107 22.32 6.75 -21.89
N ASN A 108 23.47 6.09 -22.10
CA ASN A 108 23.62 4.62 -22.01
C ASN A 108 24.60 4.18 -20.91
N ASP A 109 25.07 5.10 -20.07
CA ASP A 109 26.07 4.88 -19.02
C ASP A 109 25.45 4.72 -17.61
N ASN A 110 24.14 4.46 -17.53
CA ASN A 110 23.36 4.38 -16.30
C ASN A 110 23.34 5.66 -15.44
N TYR A 111 23.79 6.79 -15.98
CA TYR A 111 23.73 8.07 -15.29
C TYR A 111 22.35 8.70 -15.45
N TRP A 112 21.78 9.15 -14.32
CA TRP A 112 20.58 9.97 -14.31
C TRP A 112 20.95 11.44 -14.55
N GLU A 113 20.52 12.00 -15.68
CA GLU A 113 20.62 13.44 -15.92
C GLU A 113 19.56 14.17 -15.09
N SER A 114 20.00 15.12 -14.26
CA SER A 114 19.06 15.90 -13.44
C SER A 114 18.04 16.62 -14.34
N TYR A 115 16.76 16.53 -13.97
CA TYR A 115 15.67 17.03 -14.81
C TYR A 115 14.70 17.91 -14.04
N ILE A 116 14.29 19.00 -14.67
CA ILE A 116 13.28 19.91 -14.14
C ILE A 116 11.91 19.39 -14.55
N VAL A 117 11.08 19.06 -13.58
CA VAL A 117 9.69 18.67 -13.80
C VAL A 117 8.81 19.87 -13.47
N ASN A 118 8.34 20.56 -14.51
CA ASN A 118 7.43 21.69 -14.34
C ASN A 118 6.08 21.25 -13.75
N PRO A 119 5.29 22.18 -13.18
CA PRO A 119 3.98 21.86 -12.62
C PRO A 119 3.08 21.07 -13.56
N ASN A 120 2.50 19.97 -13.05
CA ASN A 120 1.64 19.04 -13.77
C ASN A 120 2.27 18.39 -15.00
N GLN A 121 3.60 18.44 -15.12
CA GLN A 121 4.35 17.67 -16.11
C GLN A 121 4.98 16.43 -15.47
N SER A 122 5.48 15.55 -16.32
CA SER A 122 6.09 14.30 -15.92
C SER A 122 7.35 13.98 -16.72
N THR A 123 8.17 13.10 -16.16
CA THR A 123 9.31 12.48 -16.83
C THR A 123 9.29 10.98 -16.60
N GLY A 124 9.71 10.22 -17.61
CA GLY A 124 9.83 8.78 -17.47
C GLY A 124 11.20 8.34 -16.95
N VAL A 125 11.21 7.19 -16.30
CA VAL A 125 12.40 6.44 -15.88
C VAL A 125 12.24 5.03 -16.38
N GLU A 126 13.19 4.55 -17.17
CA GLU A 126 13.24 3.16 -17.63
C GLU A 126 14.35 2.43 -16.88
N ILE A 127 13.99 1.30 -16.30
CA ILE A 127 14.92 0.39 -15.63
C ILE A 127 14.82 -0.96 -16.34
N GLN A 128 15.91 -1.36 -16.97
CA GLN A 128 16.01 -2.68 -17.59
C GLN A 128 16.75 -3.62 -16.63
N ILE A 129 16.19 -4.80 -16.40
CA ILE A 129 16.78 -5.82 -15.52
C ILE A 129 17.04 -7.06 -16.36
N ASP A 130 18.29 -7.49 -16.38
CA ASP A 130 18.72 -8.70 -17.07
C ASP A 130 19.20 -9.70 -16.01
N LEU A 131 18.57 -10.86 -15.96
CA LEU A 131 18.86 -11.94 -15.02
C LEU A 131 19.27 -13.18 -15.81
N SER A 132 20.42 -13.74 -15.51
CA SER A 132 20.93 -14.95 -16.17
C SER A 132 21.50 -15.91 -15.13
N GLY A 133 21.21 -17.20 -15.27
CA GLY A 133 21.67 -18.21 -14.32
C GLY A 133 20.85 -19.49 -14.44
N LYS A 134 21.18 -20.49 -13.64
CA LYS A 134 20.36 -21.71 -13.54
C LYS A 134 19.19 -21.50 -12.58
N ASN A 135 18.15 -22.31 -12.76
CA ASN A 135 16.98 -22.38 -11.88
C ASN A 135 16.30 -21.02 -11.66
N LEU A 136 16.17 -20.20 -12.72
CA LEU A 136 15.47 -18.92 -12.57
C LEU A 136 14.00 -19.11 -12.19
N GLU A 137 13.40 -20.29 -12.44
CA GLU A 137 12.03 -20.62 -12.01
C GLU A 137 11.80 -20.58 -10.48
N GLU A 138 12.88 -20.66 -9.68
CA GLU A 138 12.83 -20.56 -8.22
C GLU A 138 12.76 -19.09 -7.73
N LEU A 139 13.08 -18.13 -8.60
CA LEU A 139 12.94 -16.72 -8.31
C LEU A 139 11.46 -16.37 -8.16
N LYS A 140 11.10 -15.83 -7.01
CA LYS A 140 9.73 -15.44 -6.70
C LYS A 140 9.46 -13.99 -7.07
N THR A 141 10.40 -13.10 -6.76
CA THR A 141 10.17 -11.65 -6.86
C THR A 141 11.46 -10.88 -7.12
N ALA A 142 11.38 -9.89 -8.00
CA ALA A 142 12.35 -8.81 -8.11
C ALA A 142 11.81 -7.57 -7.37
N TRP A 143 12.48 -7.20 -6.27
CA TRP A 143 12.19 -5.98 -5.54
C TRP A 143 13.15 -4.87 -5.98
N VAL A 144 12.63 -3.92 -6.74
CA VAL A 144 13.37 -2.76 -7.23
C VAL A 144 13.09 -1.57 -6.33
N ARG A 145 14.11 -1.15 -5.57
CA ARG A 145 14.07 0.06 -4.74
C ARG A 145 14.69 1.20 -5.53
N VAL A 146 13.84 2.09 -6.04
CA VAL A 146 14.28 3.27 -6.79
C VAL A 146 14.43 4.41 -5.80
N GLY A 147 15.66 4.62 -5.32
CA GLY A 147 15.99 5.79 -4.49
C GLY A 147 16.06 7.02 -5.38
N TYR A 148 15.44 8.12 -4.96
CA TYR A 148 15.45 9.36 -5.72
C TYR A 148 15.53 10.60 -4.84
N THR A 149 16.25 11.59 -5.36
CA THR A 149 16.46 12.88 -4.70
C THR A 149 15.62 13.94 -5.40
N ILE A 150 14.69 14.50 -4.66
CA ILE A 150 13.91 15.66 -5.07
C ILE A 150 14.57 16.92 -4.52
N TYR A 151 14.72 17.94 -5.36
CA TYR A 151 15.14 19.27 -4.94
C TYR A 151 14.11 20.32 -5.36
N GLY A 152 13.78 21.24 -4.47
CA GLY A 152 12.77 22.25 -4.72
C GLY A 152 12.61 23.22 -3.54
N PRO A 153 11.49 23.95 -3.46
CA PRO A 153 11.27 24.97 -2.43
C PRO A 153 11.25 24.45 -0.99
N ALA A 154 10.96 23.15 -0.78
CA ALA A 154 11.08 22.51 0.53
C ALA A 154 12.52 22.04 0.86
N GLY A 155 13.49 22.31 -0.01
CA GLY A 155 14.86 21.84 0.09
C GLY A 155 15.06 20.50 -0.60
N ARG A 156 15.99 19.70 -0.06
CA ARG A 156 16.36 18.37 -0.57
C ARG A 156 15.58 17.30 0.19
N GLU A 157 14.86 16.45 -0.53
CA GLU A 157 14.12 15.31 0.01
C GLU A 157 14.58 14.02 -0.66
N GLU A 158 14.93 13.02 0.14
CA GLU A 158 15.19 11.67 -0.34
C GLU A 158 13.93 10.84 -0.16
N LYS A 159 13.57 10.07 -1.19
CA LYS A 159 12.44 9.15 -1.19
C LYS A 159 12.86 7.84 -1.86
N ILE A 160 12.10 6.79 -1.58
CA ILE A 160 12.27 5.49 -2.24
C ILE A 160 10.92 5.11 -2.86
N LYS A 161 10.94 4.70 -4.13
CA LYS A 161 9.82 4.01 -4.76
C LYS A 161 10.11 2.51 -4.73
N HIS A 162 9.24 1.77 -4.06
CA HIS A 162 9.31 0.31 -4.00
C HIS A 162 8.47 -0.27 -5.14
N CYS A 163 9.12 -0.99 -6.07
CA CYS A 163 8.44 -1.74 -7.13
C CYS A 163 8.66 -3.23 -6.89
N ILE A 164 7.58 -3.98 -6.73
CA ILE A 164 7.60 -5.41 -6.47
C ILE A 164 7.14 -6.09 -7.76
N ILE A 165 8.03 -6.82 -8.43
CA ILE A 165 7.75 -7.48 -9.71
C ILE A 165 7.72 -8.99 -9.47
N PRO A 166 6.59 -9.68 -9.73
CA PRO A 166 6.51 -11.13 -9.65
C PRO A 166 7.36 -11.79 -10.75
N LEU A 167 8.16 -12.78 -10.36
CA LEU A 167 8.99 -13.57 -11.29
C LEU A 167 8.46 -15.00 -11.49
N GLN A 168 7.59 -15.45 -10.59
CA GLN A 168 6.97 -16.78 -10.62
C GLN A 168 5.46 -16.66 -10.73
N PHE A 169 4.87 -17.48 -11.60
CA PHE A 169 3.43 -17.54 -11.83
C PHE A 169 2.95 -18.99 -11.64
N PRO A 170 1.72 -19.21 -11.12
CA PRO A 170 1.14 -20.54 -11.02
C PRO A 170 1.07 -21.23 -12.39
N ASP A 171 1.33 -22.55 -12.41
CA ASP A 171 1.17 -23.37 -13.61
C ASP A 171 -0.31 -23.46 -13.98
N ALA A 172 -0.63 -23.09 -15.22
CA ALA A 172 -1.99 -23.16 -15.76
C ALA A 172 -2.56 -24.59 -15.78
N ASN A 173 -1.71 -25.62 -15.74
CA ASN A 173 -2.12 -27.02 -15.74
C ASN A 173 -2.28 -27.62 -14.34
N GLN A 174 -1.94 -26.87 -13.28
CA GLN A 174 -2.08 -27.35 -11.92
C GLN A 174 -3.57 -27.55 -11.58
N ARG A 175 -3.93 -28.77 -11.16
CA ARG A 175 -5.31 -29.07 -10.77
C ARG A 175 -5.59 -28.52 -9.38
N GLU A 176 -6.38 -27.46 -9.32
CA GLU A 176 -6.91 -26.93 -8.07
C GLU A 176 -7.96 -27.90 -7.47
N ARG A 177 -7.98 -28.00 -6.14
CA ARG A 177 -8.82 -28.98 -5.42
C ARG A 177 -9.92 -28.28 -4.62
N TRP A 178 -11.17 -28.51 -5.03
CA TRP A 178 -12.35 -28.10 -4.28
C TRP A 178 -12.40 -28.82 -2.91
N ARG A 179 -12.79 -28.06 -1.88
CA ARG A 179 -12.92 -28.52 -0.51
C ARG A 179 -14.38 -28.32 -0.08
N PRO A 180 -15.09 -29.38 0.35
CA PRO A 180 -16.45 -29.23 0.79
C PRO A 180 -16.53 -28.55 2.16
N THR A 181 -17.52 -27.68 2.32
CA THR A 181 -17.99 -27.10 3.58
C THR A 181 -19.48 -27.43 3.75
N PRO A 182 -20.10 -27.20 4.92
CA PRO A 182 -21.50 -27.57 5.14
C PRO A 182 -22.48 -27.01 4.10
N ASP A 183 -22.27 -25.77 3.67
CA ASP A 183 -23.23 -25.02 2.85
C ASP A 183 -22.68 -24.64 1.46
N ALA A 184 -21.41 -24.94 1.18
CA ALA A 184 -20.75 -24.65 -0.10
C ALA A 184 -19.52 -25.54 -0.35
N ASP A 185 -19.09 -25.66 -1.60
CA ASP A 185 -17.73 -26.06 -1.94
C ASP A 185 -16.85 -24.82 -2.07
N VAL A 186 -15.60 -24.88 -1.60
CA VAL A 186 -14.64 -23.77 -1.70
C VAL A 186 -13.37 -24.19 -2.44
N LEU A 187 -12.85 -23.29 -3.26
CA LEU A 187 -11.62 -23.46 -4.03
C LEU A 187 -10.68 -22.29 -3.73
N PRO A 188 -9.61 -22.51 -2.94
CA PRO A 188 -8.50 -21.55 -2.86
C PRO A 188 -7.80 -21.50 -4.20
N ILE A 189 -7.55 -20.28 -4.70
CA ILE A 189 -6.95 -20.04 -6.00
C ILE A 189 -5.55 -19.48 -5.79
N ARG A 190 -4.52 -20.18 -6.30
CA ARG A 190 -3.15 -19.71 -6.21
C ARG A 190 -2.92 -18.57 -7.20
N THR A 191 -2.21 -17.53 -6.78
CA THR A 191 -1.80 -16.42 -7.64
C THR A 191 -0.29 -16.26 -7.64
N HIS A 192 0.24 -15.41 -8.52
CA HIS A 192 1.55 -14.83 -8.28
C HIS A 192 1.48 -13.88 -7.07
N ILE A 193 2.64 -13.39 -6.58
CA ILE A 193 2.66 -12.35 -5.55
C ILE A 193 2.06 -11.06 -6.14
N LEU A 194 0.83 -10.73 -5.73
CA LEU A 194 0.13 -9.55 -6.19
C LEU A 194 0.89 -8.28 -5.79
N SER A 195 0.83 -7.27 -6.66
CA SER A 195 1.63 -6.06 -6.61
C SER A 195 0.82 -4.82 -6.97
N ALA A 196 1.36 -3.63 -6.69
CA ALA A 196 0.71 -2.36 -7.02
C ALA A 196 0.51 -2.11 -8.53
N GLY A 197 1.06 -2.97 -9.40
CA GLY A 197 0.82 -2.94 -10.84
C GLY A 197 -0.36 -3.81 -11.30
N ASP A 198 -0.91 -4.66 -10.42
CA ASP A 198 -2.01 -5.55 -10.76
C ASP A 198 -3.38 -4.87 -10.60
N ASN A 199 -4.31 -5.21 -11.49
CA ASN A 199 -5.71 -4.78 -11.40
C ASN A 199 -6.58 -5.91 -10.82
N PRO A 200 -7.43 -5.65 -9.81
CA PRO A 200 -8.28 -6.68 -9.22
C PRO A 200 -9.15 -7.45 -10.24
N VAL A 201 -9.73 -6.77 -11.23
CA VAL A 201 -10.58 -7.40 -12.25
C VAL A 201 -9.75 -8.31 -13.16
N GLU A 202 -8.61 -7.83 -13.64
CA GLU A 202 -7.70 -8.63 -14.49
C GLU A 202 -7.16 -9.86 -13.75
N VAL A 203 -6.86 -9.73 -12.46
CA VAL A 203 -6.47 -10.84 -11.59
C VAL A 203 -7.58 -11.88 -11.51
N MET A 204 -8.84 -11.47 -11.31
CA MET A 204 -9.96 -12.42 -11.31
C MET A 204 -10.14 -13.08 -12.68
N GLN A 205 -10.05 -12.32 -13.77
CA GLN A 205 -10.14 -12.85 -15.13
C GLN A 205 -9.06 -13.91 -15.40
N ARG A 206 -7.83 -13.65 -14.93
CA ARG A 206 -6.68 -14.53 -15.14
C ARG A 206 -6.76 -15.82 -14.32
N TYR A 207 -7.15 -15.73 -13.04
CA TYR A 207 -6.99 -16.85 -12.10
C TYR A 207 -8.30 -17.53 -11.69
N VAL A 208 -9.45 -16.87 -11.84
CA VAL A 208 -10.73 -17.38 -11.30
C VAL A 208 -11.63 -17.91 -12.40
N MET A 209 -11.71 -17.22 -13.55
CA MET A 209 -12.76 -17.47 -14.54
C MET A 209 -12.72 -18.85 -15.20
N SER A 210 -11.55 -19.50 -15.27
CA SER A 210 -11.43 -20.89 -15.75
C SER A 210 -12.09 -21.92 -14.83
N HIS A 211 -12.34 -21.56 -13.57
CA HIS A 211 -12.92 -22.44 -12.55
C HIS A 211 -14.36 -22.06 -12.17
N ALA A 212 -14.76 -20.84 -12.51
CA ALA A 212 -16.03 -20.24 -12.11
C ALA A 212 -17.23 -20.69 -12.94
N GLN A 213 -18.39 -20.69 -12.30
CA GLN A 213 -19.69 -20.94 -12.89
C GLN A 213 -20.69 -19.87 -12.43
N ALA A 214 -21.80 -19.74 -13.15
CA ALA A 214 -22.87 -18.82 -12.75
C ALA A 214 -23.41 -19.20 -11.36
N GLY A 215 -23.51 -18.22 -10.46
CA GLY A 215 -23.90 -18.42 -9.06
C GLY A 215 -22.73 -18.63 -8.10
N ASP A 216 -21.50 -18.78 -8.59
CA ASP A 216 -20.32 -18.77 -7.73
C ASP A 216 -20.06 -17.35 -7.18
N ILE A 217 -19.44 -17.28 -6.01
CA ILE A 217 -19.04 -16.05 -5.33
C ILE A 217 -17.52 -16.03 -5.24
N VAL A 218 -16.88 -14.96 -5.72
CA VAL A 218 -15.44 -14.77 -5.57
C VAL A 218 -15.14 -13.96 -4.32
N THR A 219 -14.24 -14.46 -3.48
CA THR A 219 -13.75 -13.73 -2.31
C THR A 219 -12.27 -13.48 -2.42
N ILE A 220 -11.82 -12.32 -1.96
CA ILE A 220 -10.41 -11.96 -1.92
C ILE A 220 -10.07 -11.34 -0.56
N ALA A 221 -8.90 -11.70 -0.04
CA ALA A 221 -8.41 -11.13 1.20
C ALA A 221 -8.21 -9.60 1.10
N GLU A 222 -8.38 -8.91 2.22
CA GLU A 222 -8.20 -7.47 2.35
C GLU A 222 -6.81 -7.00 1.90
N THR A 223 -5.76 -7.61 2.44
CA THR A 223 -4.36 -7.20 2.27
C THR A 223 -3.90 -7.18 0.80
N PRO A 224 -4.15 -8.22 -0.02
CA PRO A 224 -3.84 -8.17 -1.45
C PRO A 224 -4.52 -7.03 -2.21
N ILE A 225 -5.77 -6.67 -1.87
CA ILE A 225 -6.45 -5.53 -2.52
C ILE A 225 -5.74 -4.23 -2.14
N ALA A 226 -5.39 -4.05 -0.87
CA ALA A 226 -4.62 -2.89 -0.45
C ALA A 226 -3.26 -2.81 -1.16
N ILE A 227 -2.58 -3.95 -1.35
CA ILE A 227 -1.32 -4.03 -2.09
C ILE A 227 -1.50 -3.61 -3.56
N MET A 228 -2.52 -4.15 -4.25
CA MET A 228 -2.83 -3.77 -5.64
C MET A 228 -3.16 -2.29 -5.78
N GLN A 229 -3.74 -1.68 -4.74
CA GLN A 229 -3.99 -0.23 -4.68
C GLN A 229 -2.76 0.60 -4.28
N GLY A 230 -1.60 -0.02 -4.05
CA GLY A 230 -0.40 0.66 -3.58
C GLY A 230 -0.50 1.20 -2.15
N ASN A 231 -1.43 0.68 -1.34
CA ASN A 231 -1.72 1.17 0.00
C ASN A 231 -0.84 0.52 1.08
N PHE A 232 0.47 0.59 0.88
CA PHE A 232 1.47 0.06 1.80
C PHE A 232 2.70 0.97 1.83
N TYR A 233 3.41 0.95 2.95
CA TYR A 233 4.52 1.87 3.21
C TYR A 233 5.67 1.14 3.89
N HIS A 234 6.89 1.29 3.36
CA HIS A 234 8.06 0.81 4.07
C HIS A 234 8.30 1.72 5.29
N PRO A 235 8.69 1.20 6.46
CA PRO A 235 8.94 2.02 7.64
C PRO A 235 9.97 3.14 7.43
N SER A 236 10.89 3.01 6.46
CA SER A 236 11.83 4.08 6.09
C SER A 236 11.16 5.32 5.49
N ASP A 237 10.00 5.15 4.88
CA ASP A 237 9.30 6.21 4.16
C ASP A 237 8.36 6.99 5.08
N ILE A 238 8.09 6.43 6.26
CA ILE A 238 7.28 7.06 7.29
C ILE A 238 8.21 7.85 8.22
N LYS A 239 7.83 9.10 8.49
CA LYS A 239 8.53 9.97 9.45
C LYS A 239 7.67 10.16 10.70
N PRO A 240 7.81 9.31 11.74
CA PRO A 240 6.99 9.44 12.94
C PRO A 240 7.22 10.77 13.64
N GLN A 241 6.13 11.50 13.82
CA GLN A 241 6.11 12.78 14.52
C GLN A 241 5.93 12.57 16.02
N TRP A 242 6.02 13.67 16.77
CA TRP A 242 5.93 13.67 18.23
C TRP A 242 4.68 12.95 18.76
N LEU A 243 3.52 13.18 18.14
CA LEU A 243 2.25 12.58 18.56
C LEU A 243 2.30 11.05 18.45
N ALA A 244 2.72 10.52 17.29
CA ALA A 244 2.84 9.09 17.06
C ALA A 244 3.80 8.42 18.06
N LYS A 245 4.99 9.03 18.23
CA LYS A 245 6.04 8.54 19.16
C LYS A 245 5.60 8.52 20.62
N ARG A 246 4.61 9.34 21.01
CA ARG A 246 4.12 9.38 22.40
C ARG A 246 2.93 8.47 22.62
N LEU A 247 1.98 8.49 21.69
CA LEU A 247 0.74 7.75 21.86
C LEU A 247 0.90 6.24 21.65
N CYS A 248 1.89 5.80 20.86
CA CYS A 248 2.08 4.38 20.55
C CYS A 248 2.28 3.51 21.81
N TYR A 249 2.96 4.02 22.84
CA TYR A 249 3.22 3.29 24.10
C TYR A 249 1.97 2.98 24.94
N TYR A 250 0.82 3.60 24.62
CA TYR A 250 -0.44 3.36 25.34
C TYR A 250 -1.30 2.26 24.69
N PHE A 251 -0.91 1.77 23.52
CA PHE A 251 -1.54 0.62 22.87
C PHE A 251 -0.94 -0.70 23.40
N LYS A 252 -1.70 -1.79 23.30
CA LYS A 252 -1.18 -3.12 23.63
C LYS A 252 -0.09 -3.49 22.62
N SER A 253 0.98 -4.14 23.07
CA SER A 253 2.12 -4.52 22.23
C SER A 253 1.77 -5.35 20.99
N THR A 254 0.65 -6.08 21.03
CA THR A 254 0.13 -6.89 19.91
C THR A 254 -0.66 -6.08 18.88
N SER A 255 -0.77 -4.76 19.05
CA SER A 255 -1.51 -3.87 18.14
C SER A 255 -0.54 -3.22 17.17
N SER A 256 -0.89 -3.15 15.89
CA SER A 256 -0.14 -2.42 14.85
C SER A 256 0.08 -0.94 15.21
N LEU A 257 -0.82 -0.36 16.02
CA LEU A 257 -0.69 1.01 16.55
C LEU A 257 0.28 1.17 17.73
N ALA A 258 0.91 0.08 18.20
CA ALA A 258 1.90 0.11 19.27
C ALA A 258 3.30 0.54 18.79
N THR A 259 3.49 0.69 17.49
CA THR A 259 4.70 1.26 16.91
C THR A 259 4.48 2.70 16.46
N ALA A 260 5.55 3.49 16.46
CA ALA A 260 5.48 4.88 16.04
C ALA A 260 5.18 5.02 14.54
N CYS A 261 5.68 4.09 13.70
CA CYS A 261 5.37 4.08 12.27
C CYS A 261 3.92 3.69 12.02
N GLY A 262 3.42 2.59 12.62
CA GLY A 262 2.01 2.19 12.46
C GLY A 262 1.02 3.28 12.91
N LEU A 263 1.28 3.93 14.05
CA LEU A 263 0.44 5.04 14.49
C LEU A 263 0.59 6.30 13.63
N GLN A 264 1.78 6.57 13.09
CA GLN A 264 1.97 7.68 12.15
C GLN A 264 1.21 7.43 10.84
N SER A 265 1.15 6.20 10.35
CA SER A 265 0.34 5.85 9.18
C SER A 265 -1.15 6.14 9.42
N LEU A 266 -1.68 5.79 10.59
CA LEU A 266 -3.05 6.17 10.97
C LEU A 266 -3.23 7.70 11.03
N ILE A 267 -2.24 8.43 11.54
CA ILE A 267 -2.27 9.89 11.60
C ILE A 267 -2.26 10.51 10.19
N ASN A 268 -1.54 9.92 9.24
CA ASN A 268 -1.50 10.39 7.86
C ASN A 268 -2.88 10.23 7.19
N GLU A 269 -3.58 9.11 7.45
CA GLU A 269 -4.91 8.83 6.90
C GLU A 269 -6.03 9.65 7.58
N SER A 270 -6.06 9.65 8.92
CA SER A 270 -7.18 10.20 9.70
C SER A 270 -6.97 11.62 10.18
N GLY A 271 -5.73 12.13 10.13
CA GLY A 271 -5.32 13.43 10.64
C GLY A 271 -4.95 13.41 12.13
N ALA A 272 -3.90 14.16 12.48
CA ALA A 272 -3.34 14.20 13.83
C ALA A 272 -4.37 14.62 14.90
N TRP A 273 -5.21 15.61 14.62
CA TRP A 273 -6.22 16.07 15.57
C TRP A 273 -7.31 15.05 15.84
N ARG A 274 -7.76 14.33 14.82
CA ARG A 274 -8.76 13.27 14.98
C ARG A 274 -8.20 12.13 15.82
N VAL A 275 -6.97 11.70 15.56
CA VAL A 275 -6.31 10.64 16.33
C VAL A 275 -6.09 11.07 17.79
N ALA A 276 -5.61 12.29 18.02
CA ALA A 276 -5.43 12.82 19.38
C ALA A 276 -6.76 12.89 20.14
N PHE A 277 -7.82 13.41 19.51
CA PHE A 277 -9.16 13.46 20.09
C PHE A 277 -9.71 12.06 20.39
N ALA A 278 -9.61 11.15 19.43
CA ALA A 278 -10.03 9.76 19.59
C ALA A 278 -9.29 9.08 20.74
N PHE A 279 -7.99 9.37 20.90
CA PHE A 279 -7.18 8.85 21.99
C PHE A 279 -7.66 9.36 23.35
N VAL A 280 -7.89 10.67 23.50
CA VAL A 280 -8.38 11.26 24.74
C VAL A 280 -9.76 10.71 25.11
N VAL A 281 -10.72 10.77 24.18
CA VAL A 281 -12.09 10.29 24.41
C VAL A 281 -12.11 8.78 24.64
N GLY A 282 -11.37 8.01 23.85
CA GLY A 282 -11.28 6.56 24.00
C GLY A 282 -10.66 6.15 25.34
N SER A 283 -9.65 6.88 25.81
CA SER A 283 -9.03 6.65 27.11
C SER A 283 -9.99 6.95 28.26
N LEU A 284 -10.73 8.07 28.20
CA LEU A 284 -11.75 8.43 29.19
C LEU A 284 -12.92 7.42 29.20
N ALA A 285 -13.41 7.02 28.03
CA ALA A 285 -14.46 6.00 27.88
C ALA A 285 -14.06 4.68 28.54
N LYS A 286 -12.83 4.23 28.32
CA LYS A 286 -12.30 3.01 28.93
C LYS A 286 -12.10 3.16 30.44
N ALA A 287 -11.52 4.27 30.90
CA ALA A 287 -11.15 4.47 32.30
C ALA A 287 -12.35 4.76 33.21
N ILE A 288 -13.27 5.61 32.76
CA ILE A 288 -14.41 6.09 33.56
C ILE A 288 -15.63 5.21 33.33
N PHE A 289 -15.95 4.91 32.07
CA PHE A 289 -17.19 4.24 31.69
C PHE A 289 -17.01 2.74 31.42
N ARG A 290 -15.78 2.22 31.48
CA ARG A 290 -15.43 0.83 31.15
C ARG A 290 -15.91 0.37 29.77
N VAL A 291 -15.98 1.30 28.81
CA VAL A 291 -16.32 1.01 27.40
C VAL A 291 -15.03 0.97 26.57
N PRO A 292 -14.43 -0.22 26.33
CA PRO A 292 -13.26 -0.33 25.48
C PRO A 292 -13.61 -0.12 24.01
N GLY A 293 -12.60 0.19 23.18
CA GLY A 293 -12.76 0.22 21.72
C GLY A 293 -13.27 1.53 21.12
N VAL A 294 -13.65 2.52 21.93
CA VAL A 294 -14.11 3.85 21.47
C VAL A 294 -13.07 4.58 20.64
N PHE A 295 -11.78 4.41 20.95
CA PHE A 295 -10.69 4.93 20.12
C PHE A 295 -10.85 4.51 18.65
N TYR A 296 -11.06 3.22 18.38
CA TYR A 296 -11.15 2.68 17.02
C TYR A 296 -12.42 3.11 16.29
N MET A 297 -13.48 3.50 17.01
CA MET A 297 -14.69 4.06 16.39
C MET A 297 -14.48 5.51 15.95
N LEU A 298 -13.69 6.28 16.70
CA LEU A 298 -13.45 7.70 16.43
C LEU A 298 -12.26 7.94 15.51
N ALA A 299 -11.22 7.11 15.60
CA ALA A 299 -9.95 7.28 14.89
C ALA A 299 -10.04 6.99 13.37
N GLY A 300 -11.18 6.51 12.88
CA GLY A 300 -11.40 6.18 11.46
C GLY A 300 -11.31 4.68 11.17
N GLU A 301 -11.80 4.28 9.99
CA GLU A 301 -11.91 2.87 9.60
C GLU A 301 -10.55 2.16 9.57
N GLN A 302 -9.53 2.87 9.06
CA GLN A 302 -8.15 2.39 8.98
C GLN A 302 -7.56 1.98 10.34
N ALA A 303 -8.04 2.53 11.46
CA ALA A 303 -7.51 2.20 12.78
C ALA A 303 -7.62 0.70 13.13
N ARG A 304 -8.54 -0.03 12.48
CA ARG A 304 -8.74 -1.48 12.65
C ARG A 304 -8.15 -2.33 11.52
N LEU A 305 -7.66 -1.69 10.46
CA LEU A 305 -7.24 -2.34 9.22
C LEU A 305 -5.73 -2.29 9.01
N ILE A 306 -5.02 -1.39 9.71
CA ILE A 306 -3.57 -1.29 9.62
C ILE A 306 -2.93 -2.58 10.14
N ASP A 307 -2.16 -3.20 9.26
CA ASP A 307 -1.25 -4.30 9.59
C ASP A 307 0.20 -3.77 9.59
N ASP A 308 0.91 -4.00 10.68
CA ASP A 308 2.30 -3.56 10.81
C ASP A 308 3.24 -4.61 10.18
N VAL A 309 4.55 -4.35 10.22
CA VAL A 309 5.56 -5.32 9.77
C VAL A 309 5.36 -6.70 10.43
N THR A 310 5.79 -7.76 9.74
CA THR A 310 5.71 -9.19 10.13
C THR A 310 4.39 -9.94 9.88
N GLY A 311 3.38 -9.30 9.28
CA GLY A 311 2.05 -9.91 9.01
C GLY A 311 1.82 -10.50 7.61
N THR A 312 2.78 -10.37 6.67
CA THR A 312 2.53 -10.67 5.24
C THR A 312 3.69 -11.44 4.58
N LEU A 313 3.55 -11.78 3.30
CA LEU A 313 4.57 -12.51 2.54
C LEU A 313 5.73 -11.59 2.12
N PRO A 314 6.98 -12.07 2.11
CA PRO A 314 8.10 -11.29 1.57
C PRO A 314 7.87 -10.81 0.13
N PRO A 315 8.22 -9.55 -0.19
CA PRO A 315 8.90 -8.57 0.66
C PRO A 315 7.96 -7.75 1.58
N TYR A 316 6.64 -7.93 1.50
CA TYR A 316 5.67 -7.12 2.23
C TYR A 316 5.73 -7.32 3.75
N ASP A 317 6.38 -8.38 4.23
CA ASP A 317 6.67 -8.61 5.64
C ASP A 317 7.48 -7.45 6.27
N GLN A 318 8.17 -6.66 5.44
CA GLN A 318 8.91 -5.47 5.83
C GLN A 318 8.12 -4.16 5.65
N PHE A 319 6.82 -4.23 5.34
CA PHE A 319 5.97 -3.07 5.07
C PHE A 319 4.81 -2.98 6.05
N ILE A 320 4.33 -1.76 6.25
CA ILE A 320 3.05 -1.48 6.89
C ILE A 320 2.00 -1.46 5.79
N VAL A 321 1.01 -2.34 5.88
CA VAL A 321 -0.09 -2.42 4.90
C VAL A 321 -1.33 -1.80 5.53
N LEU A 322 -1.95 -0.86 4.84
CA LEU A 322 -3.21 -0.26 5.25
C LEU A 322 -4.38 -1.08 4.70
N GLY A 323 -5.60 -0.81 5.18
CA GLY A 323 -6.79 -1.41 4.57
C GLY A 323 -7.10 -0.83 3.19
N PRO A 324 -7.84 -1.55 2.33
CA PRO A 324 -8.16 -1.12 0.98
C PRO A 324 -9.00 0.15 0.97
N LYS A 325 -8.76 0.99 -0.03
CA LYS A 325 -9.51 2.21 -0.30
C LYS A 325 -10.78 1.85 -1.07
N ASN A 326 -11.92 2.38 -0.64
CA ASN A 326 -13.23 2.20 -1.30
C ASN A 326 -13.55 0.73 -1.63
N PRO A 327 -13.52 -0.20 -0.65
CA PRO A 327 -13.68 -1.64 -0.92
C PRO A 327 -14.99 -1.99 -1.63
N GLN A 328 -16.07 -1.22 -1.42
CA GLN A 328 -17.33 -1.42 -2.14
C GLN A 328 -17.20 -1.20 -3.66
N ALA A 329 -16.49 -0.14 -4.06
CA ALA A 329 -16.27 0.13 -5.48
C ALA A 329 -15.49 -1.02 -6.15
N VAL A 330 -14.51 -1.58 -5.43
CA VAL A 330 -13.71 -2.71 -5.93
C VAL A 330 -14.56 -3.96 -6.17
N VAL A 331 -15.43 -4.34 -5.22
CA VAL A 331 -16.31 -5.53 -5.43
C VAL A 331 -17.34 -5.30 -6.53
N ASP A 332 -17.85 -4.08 -6.67
CA ASP A 332 -18.77 -3.70 -7.74
C ASP A 332 -18.09 -3.77 -9.12
N GLU A 333 -16.83 -3.32 -9.23
CA GLU A 333 -15.99 -3.44 -10.44
C GLU A 333 -15.68 -4.90 -10.78
N ILE A 334 -15.33 -5.73 -9.78
CA ILE A 334 -15.14 -7.17 -9.99
C ILE A 334 -16.40 -7.80 -10.55
N LYS A 335 -17.57 -7.51 -9.97
CA LYS A 335 -18.85 -8.03 -10.47
C LYS A 335 -19.15 -7.55 -11.89
N ALA A 336 -18.93 -6.28 -12.19
CA ALA A 336 -19.12 -5.76 -13.54
C ALA A 336 -18.19 -6.42 -14.56
N GLY A 337 -16.93 -6.70 -14.20
CA GLY A 337 -15.93 -7.26 -15.10
C GLY A 337 -15.92 -8.78 -15.23
N THR A 338 -16.52 -9.51 -14.28
CA THR A 338 -16.52 -10.99 -14.22
C THR A 338 -17.91 -11.62 -14.27
N GLY A 339 -18.94 -10.87 -13.88
CA GLY A 339 -20.30 -11.36 -13.69
C GLY A 339 -20.53 -12.14 -12.38
N LEU A 340 -19.48 -12.37 -11.58
CA LEU A 340 -19.58 -13.07 -10.30
C LEU A 340 -19.99 -12.10 -9.18
N GLU A 341 -20.72 -12.61 -8.19
CA GLU A 341 -20.82 -11.89 -6.92
C GLU A 341 -19.46 -11.89 -6.23
N ALA A 342 -19.12 -10.81 -5.52
CA ALA A 342 -17.79 -10.59 -4.99
C ALA A 342 -17.81 -10.10 -3.54
N ALA A 343 -16.80 -10.49 -2.75
CA ALA A 343 -16.59 -9.97 -1.41
C ALA A 343 -15.10 -9.77 -1.08
N ILE A 344 -14.80 -8.69 -0.35
CA ILE A 344 -13.50 -8.48 0.29
C ILE A 344 -13.64 -8.87 1.76
N VAL A 345 -12.77 -9.76 2.21
CA VAL A 345 -12.85 -10.37 3.54
C VAL A 345 -11.52 -10.30 4.28
N ASP A 346 -11.60 -10.18 5.59
CA ASP A 346 -10.50 -10.37 6.52
C ASP A 346 -10.84 -11.60 7.38
N VAL A 347 -10.09 -12.68 7.18
CA VAL A 347 -10.29 -13.97 7.86
C VAL A 347 -9.09 -14.22 8.76
N ASN A 348 -9.33 -14.32 10.06
CA ASN A 348 -8.29 -14.65 11.04
C ASN A 348 -8.41 -16.08 11.58
N ASP A 349 -7.33 -16.59 12.17
CA ASP A 349 -7.24 -17.93 12.77
C ASP A 349 -8.24 -18.17 13.92
N LEU A 350 -8.83 -17.11 14.47
CA LEU A 350 -9.85 -17.20 15.52
C LEU A 350 -11.24 -17.51 14.95
N ARG A 351 -11.31 -18.00 13.71
CA ARG A 351 -12.56 -18.35 13.00
C ARG A 351 -13.53 -17.18 12.92
N ARG A 352 -13.00 -15.97 12.76
CA ARG A 352 -13.80 -14.78 12.49
C ARG A 352 -13.54 -14.30 11.07
N VAL A 353 -14.62 -14.25 10.31
CA VAL A 353 -14.67 -13.65 8.98
C VAL A 353 -15.27 -12.27 9.15
N LYS A 354 -14.52 -11.25 8.75
CA LYS A 354 -14.99 -9.88 8.70
C LYS A 354 -15.16 -9.50 7.24
N VAL A 355 -16.40 -9.19 6.85
CA VAL A 355 -16.69 -8.71 5.50
C VAL A 355 -16.45 -7.21 5.48
N LEU A 356 -15.55 -6.75 4.62
CA LEU A 356 -15.26 -5.33 4.44
C LEU A 356 -16.19 -4.71 3.39
N ALA A 357 -16.47 -5.46 2.33
CA ALA A 357 -17.42 -5.11 1.30
C ALA A 357 -17.92 -6.38 0.63
N SER A 358 -19.15 -6.34 0.11
CA SER A 358 -19.68 -7.41 -0.72
C SER A 358 -20.72 -6.87 -1.67
N THR A 359 -20.93 -7.55 -2.78
CA THR A 359 -22.01 -7.23 -3.71
C THR A 359 -23.35 -7.68 -3.12
N SER A 360 -24.45 -7.06 -3.56
CA SER A 360 -25.78 -7.23 -2.96
C SER A 360 -26.33 -8.66 -3.02
N GLY A 361 -25.82 -9.52 -3.91
CA GLY A 361 -26.23 -10.91 -4.02
C GLY A 361 -25.54 -11.85 -3.03
N VAL A 362 -24.62 -11.35 -2.20
CA VAL A 362 -23.84 -12.16 -1.27
C VAL A 362 -24.53 -12.25 0.08
N SER A 363 -24.70 -13.47 0.58
CA SER A 363 -25.13 -13.72 1.96
C SER A 363 -23.94 -13.72 2.91
N GLU A 364 -23.91 -12.81 3.88
CA GLU A 364 -22.86 -12.80 4.93
C GLU A 364 -22.83 -14.11 5.74
N ASN A 365 -23.98 -14.76 5.96
CA ASN A 365 -24.03 -16.04 6.67
C ASN A 365 -23.31 -17.13 5.88
N LEU A 366 -23.52 -17.18 4.57
CA LEU A 366 -22.83 -18.12 3.69
C LEU A 366 -21.32 -17.88 3.70
N LEU A 367 -20.88 -16.62 3.59
CA LEU A 367 -19.45 -16.27 3.66
C LEU A 367 -18.82 -16.73 4.99
N ASN A 368 -19.49 -16.44 6.11
CA ASN A 368 -19.02 -16.83 7.43
C ASN A 368 -18.86 -18.36 7.56
N GLN A 369 -19.80 -19.13 7.01
CA GLN A 369 -19.74 -20.60 7.05
C GLN A 369 -18.67 -21.17 6.11
N ALA A 370 -18.62 -20.69 4.87
CA ALA A 370 -17.69 -21.16 3.85
C ALA A 370 -16.22 -20.84 4.19
N LEU A 371 -15.96 -19.68 4.81
CA LEU A 371 -14.61 -19.21 5.13
C LEU A 371 -14.18 -19.49 6.58
N LEU A 372 -15.04 -20.10 7.40
CA LEU A 372 -14.80 -20.31 8.85
C LEU A 372 -13.47 -20.98 9.17
N MET A 373 -13.06 -21.94 8.33
CA MET A 373 -11.83 -22.72 8.50
C MET A 373 -10.60 -22.08 7.82
N ASN A 374 -10.74 -20.85 7.34
CA ASN A 374 -9.75 -20.13 6.53
C ASN A 374 -9.16 -20.99 5.39
N PRO A 375 -9.95 -21.28 4.34
CA PRO A 375 -9.49 -22.11 3.23
C PRO A 375 -8.29 -21.52 2.48
N ALA A 376 -8.13 -20.19 2.51
CA ALA A 376 -7.01 -19.44 1.91
C ALA A 376 -5.67 -19.69 2.60
N GLY A 377 -5.65 -20.18 3.84
CA GLY A 377 -4.42 -20.24 4.65
C GLY A 377 -3.97 -18.86 5.12
N ASN A 378 -2.85 -18.81 5.86
CA ASN A 378 -2.32 -17.60 6.48
C ASN A 378 -0.81 -17.40 6.27
N ALA A 379 -0.15 -18.26 5.49
CA ALA A 379 1.30 -18.30 5.36
C ALA A 379 1.69 -18.39 3.87
N ALA A 380 2.56 -19.33 3.53
CA ALA A 380 3.21 -19.43 2.22
C ALA A 380 2.33 -20.04 1.11
N GLU A 381 1.03 -20.23 1.35
CA GLU A 381 0.13 -20.87 0.39
C GLU A 381 -0.06 -20.05 -0.90
N GLN A 382 0.06 -18.72 -0.81
CA GLN A 382 -0.14 -17.79 -1.94
C GLN A 382 -1.52 -17.94 -2.61
N THR A 383 -2.56 -18.17 -1.79
CA THR A 383 -3.95 -18.32 -2.24
C THR A 383 -4.84 -17.19 -1.70
N PRO A 384 -4.62 -15.93 -2.12
CA PRO A 384 -5.37 -14.77 -1.61
C PRO A 384 -6.85 -14.76 -2.00
N ILE A 385 -7.24 -15.60 -2.95
CA ILE A 385 -8.59 -15.67 -3.52
C ILE A 385 -9.21 -17.01 -3.16
N VAL A 386 -10.49 -17.01 -2.80
CA VAL A 386 -11.29 -18.21 -2.61
C VAL A 386 -12.58 -18.08 -3.40
N LEU A 387 -12.78 -19.01 -4.33
CA LEU A 387 -14.03 -19.16 -5.07
C LEU A 387 -14.97 -20.05 -4.27
N ILE A 388 -16.20 -19.60 -4.04
CA ILE A 388 -17.21 -20.29 -3.26
C ILE A 388 -18.35 -20.69 -4.20
N ARG A 389 -18.69 -21.98 -4.18
CA ARG A 389 -19.82 -22.54 -4.91
C ARG A 389 -20.89 -22.98 -3.91
N PRO A 390 -22.01 -22.25 -3.78
CA PRO A 390 -23.09 -22.63 -2.87
C PRO A 390 -23.68 -24.00 -3.23
N ASN A 391 -24.03 -24.81 -2.23
CA ASN A 391 -24.70 -26.11 -2.45
C ASN A 391 -26.14 -25.93 -2.97
N THR A 392 -26.73 -24.77 -2.74
CA THR A 392 -28.06 -24.37 -3.24
C THR A 392 -27.92 -23.00 -3.91
N PRO A 393 -28.38 -22.79 -5.16
CA PRO A 393 -28.24 -21.51 -5.83
C PRO A 393 -28.97 -20.40 -5.06
N THR A 394 -28.32 -19.23 -4.93
CA THR A 394 -28.85 -18.02 -4.27
C THR A 394 -29.91 -17.31 -5.08
#